data_AF-A0A9P0IP50-F1
#
_entry.id   AF-A0A9P0IP50-F1
#
_cell.length_a   1.000
_cell.length_b   1.000
_cell.length_c   1.000
_cell.angle_alpha   90.00
_cell.angle_beta   90.00
_cell.angle_gamma   90.00
#
_symmetry.space_group_name_H-M   'P 1'
#
loop_
_entity.id
_entity.type
_entity.pdbx_description
1 polymer ?
#
loop_
_entity_poly.entity_id
_entity_poly.type
_entity_poly.pdbx_seq_one_letter_code
_entity_poly.pdbx_strand_id
1 'polypeptide(L)'
;MMTKDMVGDNDGSWQFGKNGRTTTRHRHTTQPRSTTNSTQAVVPHVTSTARPVLPEIDYPYLVYLEGLIDEPVCGGTLITPWHVLTTAYCTTRMTEIVVTVTAYHRQHAHARLVYVHPDFDSYTLTSDISIVVLREPLNVTRYAQLPDIISDPIDDNSTTKALDCVVVASRWMTPYYYIPVNVMYGLKACRESFDSEIQTTVSKTWREFICGMPNQGLRNDTGDPLICNGFQYGINSHAYRTKMQASETGSIDLQVRFLIVDYHREWIYGVIAADNRIDTNDGSPYAFPRLSISLVLPLLTIVFQLLSQLR
;
A
#
# COMPACT_ATOMS: atom_id res chain seq x y z
N MET A 1 -11.50 -13.17 93.05
CA MET A 1 -11.32 -14.63 92.88
C MET A 1 -10.20 -14.79 91.85
N MET A 2 -9.03 -15.33 92.22
CA MET A 2 -8.73 -16.77 92.41
C MET A 2 -8.67 -17.50 91.05
N THR A 3 -7.48 -17.79 90.50
CA THR A 3 -6.56 -18.96 90.74
C THR A 3 -7.17 -20.29 90.27
N LYS A 4 -6.45 -21.26 89.68
CA LYS A 4 -5.00 -21.58 89.46
C LYS A 4 -4.91 -22.38 88.10
N ASP A 5 -3.87 -23.01 87.55
CA ASP A 5 -2.44 -23.39 87.80
C ASP A 5 -1.82 -23.74 86.38
N MET A 6 -0.61 -24.23 86.07
CA MET A 6 0.62 -24.66 86.79
C MET A 6 1.86 -24.65 85.83
N VAL A 7 3.07 -24.51 86.41
CA VAL A 7 4.39 -25.18 86.16
C VAL A 7 4.68 -25.93 84.82
N GLY A 8 5.87 -25.85 84.21
CA GLY A 8 7.09 -25.06 84.56
C GLY A 8 8.40 -25.50 83.86
N ASP A 9 9.51 -24.86 84.26
CA ASP A 9 10.96 -25.20 84.20
C ASP A 9 11.64 -25.59 82.84
N ASN A 10 12.89 -25.23 82.51
CA ASN A 10 13.95 -24.28 82.96
C ASN A 10 14.99 -24.17 81.79
N ASP A 11 16.02 -23.32 81.71
CA ASP A 11 16.60 -22.25 82.58
C ASP A 11 16.79 -20.97 81.68
N GLY A 12 17.75 -20.03 81.72
CA GLY A 12 18.99 -19.74 82.47
C GLY A 12 20.29 -19.85 81.63
N SER A 13 21.31 -19.00 81.77
CA SER A 13 21.38 -17.66 82.41
C SER A 13 22.52 -16.82 81.77
N TRP A 14 22.56 -15.50 81.98
CA TRP A 14 23.62 -14.62 81.45
C TRP A 14 24.70 -14.31 82.51
N GLN A 15 25.98 -14.25 82.09
CA GLN A 15 27.12 -13.81 82.90
C GLN A 15 28.06 -12.87 82.13
N PHE A 16 28.80 -12.02 82.85
CA PHE A 16 29.68 -10.97 82.31
C PHE A 16 31.13 -11.44 82.14
N GLY A 17 31.86 -10.85 81.17
CA GLY A 17 33.28 -10.49 81.43
C GLY A 17 34.29 -10.52 80.28
N LYS A 18 34.87 -9.33 80.01
CA LYS A 18 36.28 -9.08 79.59
C LYS A 18 36.76 -9.46 78.16
N ASN A 19 37.11 -8.39 77.44
CA ASN A 19 38.36 -8.21 76.68
C ASN A 19 38.66 -9.05 75.40
N GLY A 20 38.49 -8.43 74.23
CA GLY A 20 39.68 -8.01 73.47
C GLY A 20 39.90 -8.48 72.01
N ARG A 21 39.95 -7.46 71.12
CA ARG A 21 40.88 -7.29 69.98
C ARG A 21 40.57 -7.91 68.59
N THR A 22 40.84 -7.08 67.57
CA THR A 22 41.24 -7.40 66.17
C THR A 22 40.24 -8.04 65.18
N THR A 23 39.40 -7.17 64.61
CA THR A 23 39.25 -6.93 63.14
C THR A 23 39.61 -8.06 62.15
N THR A 24 38.61 -8.57 61.43
CA THR A 24 38.78 -9.26 60.13
C THR A 24 38.27 -8.39 58.97
N ARG A 25 38.96 -8.42 57.82
CA ARG A 25 38.55 -7.70 56.60
C ARG A 25 37.47 -8.47 55.86
N HIS A 26 36.30 -7.87 55.65
CA HIS A 26 35.38 -8.27 54.58
C HIS A 26 35.45 -7.28 53.42
N ARG A 27 35.53 -7.82 52.20
CA ARG A 27 35.81 -7.08 50.96
C ARG A 27 34.48 -6.75 50.28
N HIS A 28 34.02 -5.50 50.40
CA HIS A 28 32.80 -5.06 49.72
C HIS A 28 32.98 -5.08 48.20
N THR A 29 32.20 -5.92 47.52
CA THR A 29 32.07 -5.92 46.06
C THR A 29 31.06 -4.85 45.65
N THR A 30 31.50 -3.79 44.99
CA THR A 30 30.61 -2.72 44.52
C THR A 30 29.85 -3.15 43.27
N GLN A 31 28.55 -3.39 43.41
CA GLN A 31 27.64 -3.70 42.31
C GLN A 31 27.17 -2.40 41.64
N PRO A 32 27.33 -2.20 40.30
CA PRO A 32 26.91 -0.97 39.64
C PRO A 32 25.39 -0.77 39.69
N ARG A 33 24.97 0.44 40.06
CA ARG A 33 23.55 0.85 40.11
C ARG A 33 23.04 1.15 38.71
N SER A 34 21.93 0.53 38.30
CA SER A 34 21.27 0.84 37.03
C SER A 34 20.80 2.30 37.00
N THR A 35 21.14 2.99 35.91
CA THR A 35 20.70 4.36 35.62
C THR A 35 20.09 4.41 34.22
N THR A 36 18.77 4.32 34.16
CA THR A 36 17.99 4.36 32.91
C THR A 36 17.87 5.80 32.40
N ASN A 37 18.91 6.29 31.72
CA ASN A 37 18.80 7.51 30.92
C ASN A 37 18.11 7.20 29.59
N SER A 38 16.86 7.64 29.45
CA SER A 38 16.11 7.56 28.19
C SER A 38 16.70 8.56 27.19
N THR A 39 17.61 8.08 26.34
CA THR A 39 18.02 8.81 25.14
C THR A 39 17.01 8.52 24.03
N GLN A 40 16.14 9.49 23.75
CA GLN A 40 15.29 9.43 22.56
C GLN A 40 16.20 9.37 21.32
N ALA A 41 16.10 8.30 20.55
CA ALA A 41 16.85 8.16 19.31
C ALA A 41 16.29 9.16 18.28
N VAL A 42 17.04 10.24 18.01
CA VAL A 42 16.72 11.17 16.93
C VAL A 42 16.93 10.46 15.61
N VAL A 43 15.82 10.03 14.99
CA VAL A 43 15.83 9.42 13.65
C VAL A 43 16.37 10.46 12.65
N PRO A 44 17.45 10.17 11.91
CA PRO A 44 18.01 11.13 10.97
C PRO A 44 17.04 11.37 9.82
N HIS A 45 16.64 12.63 9.61
CA HIS A 45 15.73 13.00 8.54
C HIS A 45 16.47 12.93 7.19
N VAL A 46 16.30 11.83 6.45
CA VAL A 46 17.03 11.56 5.20
C VAL A 46 16.66 12.59 4.13
N THR A 47 17.50 13.63 4.02
CA THR A 47 17.29 14.76 3.09
C THR A 47 18.03 14.52 1.77
N SER A 48 17.80 13.37 1.13
CA SER A 48 18.38 13.07 -0.20
C SER A 48 17.50 13.64 -1.30
N THR A 49 17.90 14.78 -1.87
CA THR A 49 17.28 15.34 -3.08
C THR A 49 17.72 14.65 -4.37
N ALA A 50 18.77 13.81 -4.31
CA ALA A 50 19.16 12.93 -5.39
C ALA A 50 18.31 11.64 -5.36
N ARG A 51 17.54 11.40 -6.43
CA ARG A 51 16.89 10.11 -6.70
C ARG A 51 17.99 9.07 -7.02
N PRO A 52 18.09 7.92 -6.31
CA PRO A 52 19.06 6.88 -6.65
C PRO A 52 18.79 6.31 -8.04
N VAL A 53 19.86 6.01 -8.79
CA VAL A 53 19.81 5.26 -10.05
C VAL A 53 20.41 3.89 -9.78
N LEU A 54 19.53 2.89 -9.60
CA LEU A 54 19.88 1.47 -9.45
C LEU A 54 19.70 0.75 -10.80
N PRO A 55 20.33 -0.42 -11.02
CA PRO A 55 20.25 -1.13 -12.30
C PRO A 55 18.80 -1.50 -12.69
N GLU A 56 18.54 -1.37 -13.99
CA GLU A 56 17.29 -1.63 -14.75
C GLU A 56 16.63 -3.02 -14.50
N ILE A 57 17.35 -3.94 -13.86
CA ILE A 57 17.03 -5.38 -13.75
C ILE A 57 16.22 -5.72 -12.48
N ASP A 58 16.16 -4.81 -11.50
CA ASP A 58 15.50 -5.07 -10.20
C ASP A 58 13.96 -5.06 -10.29
N TYR A 59 13.39 -4.45 -11.34
CA TYR A 59 11.94 -4.33 -11.54
C TYR A 59 11.54 -4.55 -13.02
N PRO A 60 11.70 -5.78 -13.54
CA PRO A 60 11.53 -6.07 -14.97
C PRO A 60 10.07 -6.05 -15.44
N TYR A 61 9.12 -6.14 -14.51
CA TYR A 61 7.68 -6.06 -14.76
C TYR A 61 7.14 -4.63 -14.85
N LEU A 62 7.98 -3.61 -14.65
CA LEU A 62 7.55 -2.23 -14.82
C LEU A 62 7.25 -1.92 -16.28
N VAL A 63 6.13 -1.23 -16.45
CA VAL A 63 5.69 -0.70 -17.73
C VAL A 63 5.25 0.75 -17.55
N TYR A 64 5.30 1.52 -18.64
CA TYR A 64 4.46 2.71 -18.76
C TYR A 64 3.37 2.48 -19.81
N LEU A 65 2.28 3.22 -19.65
CA LEU A 65 1.12 3.26 -20.51
C LEU A 65 1.04 4.63 -21.17
N GLU A 66 0.93 4.64 -22.49
CA GLU A 66 0.76 5.82 -23.34
C GLU A 66 -0.48 5.65 -24.22
N GLY A 67 -1.16 6.76 -24.47
CA GLY A 67 -2.27 6.84 -25.43
C GLY A 67 -1.96 7.79 -26.58
N LEU A 68 -2.93 8.61 -26.96
CA LEU A 68 -2.77 9.67 -27.94
C LEU A 68 -1.98 10.88 -27.38
N ILE A 69 -1.66 11.82 -28.27
CA ILE A 69 -1.04 13.11 -27.87
C ILE A 69 -2.00 13.85 -26.92
N ASP A 70 -1.43 14.47 -25.88
CA ASP A 70 -2.11 15.16 -24.77
C ASP A 70 -2.95 14.26 -23.82
N GLU A 71 -2.98 12.94 -24.02
CA GLU A 71 -3.49 11.97 -23.03
C GLU A 71 -2.46 11.71 -21.92
N PRO A 72 -2.87 11.29 -20.70
CA PRO A 72 -1.94 11.10 -19.58
C PRO A 72 -0.98 9.93 -19.84
N VAL A 73 0.28 10.07 -19.41
CA VAL A 73 1.27 8.99 -19.38
C VAL A 73 1.39 8.47 -17.94
N CYS A 74 1.21 7.16 -17.74
CA CYS A 74 1.11 6.56 -16.42
C CYS A 74 1.99 5.31 -16.28
N GLY A 75 2.33 4.94 -15.04
CA GLY A 75 3.00 3.69 -14.73
C GLY A 75 2.04 2.49 -14.65
N GLY A 76 2.62 1.30 -14.54
CA GLY A 76 1.90 0.07 -14.23
C GLY A 76 2.84 -1.12 -14.03
N THR A 77 2.26 -2.28 -13.74
CA THR A 77 3.02 -3.52 -13.52
C THR A 77 2.42 -4.71 -14.25
N LEU A 78 3.26 -5.48 -14.94
CA LEU A 78 2.90 -6.80 -15.47
C LEU A 78 2.74 -7.78 -14.31
N ILE A 79 1.50 -8.16 -13.99
CA ILE A 79 1.16 -9.20 -13.01
C ILE A 79 1.05 -10.59 -13.65
N THR A 80 0.86 -10.65 -14.98
CA THR A 80 1.04 -11.84 -15.83
C THR A 80 1.63 -11.40 -17.19
N PRO A 81 2.00 -12.30 -18.12
CA PRO A 81 2.47 -11.89 -19.46
C PRO A 81 1.46 -11.04 -20.25
N TRP A 82 0.16 -11.18 -19.97
CA TRP A 82 -0.92 -10.48 -20.69
C TRP A 82 -1.64 -9.40 -19.87
N HIS A 83 -1.40 -9.32 -18.55
CA HIS A 83 -2.20 -8.51 -17.64
C HIS A 83 -1.34 -7.46 -16.94
N VAL A 84 -1.71 -6.19 -17.13
CA VAL A 84 -1.06 -5.01 -16.55
C VAL A 84 -1.97 -4.39 -15.51
N LEU A 85 -1.49 -4.21 -14.29
CA LEU A 85 -2.18 -3.52 -13.22
C LEU A 85 -1.80 -2.03 -13.22
N THR A 86 -2.79 -1.14 -13.16
CA THR A 86 -2.61 0.33 -13.19
C THR A 86 -3.85 1.03 -12.58
N THR A 87 -3.91 2.35 -12.65
CA THR A 87 -5.05 3.18 -12.19
C THR A 87 -6.17 3.28 -13.23
N ALA A 88 -7.42 3.34 -12.77
CA ALA A 88 -8.58 3.59 -13.62
C ALA A 88 -8.63 5.03 -14.14
N TYR A 89 -8.09 5.98 -13.38
CA TYR A 89 -7.92 7.38 -13.77
C TYR A 89 -7.19 7.52 -15.10
N CYS A 90 -6.19 6.68 -15.38
CA CYS A 90 -5.44 6.73 -16.62
C CYS A 90 -6.18 6.02 -17.76
N THR A 91 -6.63 4.78 -17.54
CA THR A 91 -7.28 3.97 -18.60
C THR A 91 -8.61 4.56 -19.09
N THR A 92 -9.35 5.27 -18.24
CA THR A 92 -10.58 5.99 -18.62
C THR A 92 -10.32 7.32 -19.34
N ARG A 93 -9.05 7.73 -19.49
CA ARG A 93 -8.59 8.96 -20.17
C ARG A 93 -7.69 8.68 -21.38
N MET A 94 -7.59 7.42 -21.79
CA MET A 94 -6.79 6.96 -22.93
C MET A 94 -7.72 6.44 -24.03
N THR A 95 -7.65 7.01 -25.24
CA THR A 95 -8.45 6.57 -26.39
C THR A 95 -7.91 5.27 -27.00
N GLU A 96 -6.59 5.14 -27.03
CA GLU A 96 -5.87 3.90 -27.31
C GLU A 96 -4.84 3.67 -26.19
N ILE A 97 -4.38 2.44 -25.98
CA ILE A 97 -3.36 2.13 -24.97
C ILE A 97 -2.25 1.29 -25.60
N VAL A 98 -1.03 1.84 -25.56
CA VAL A 98 0.23 1.13 -25.79
C VAL A 98 0.91 0.94 -24.44
N VAL A 99 1.32 -0.29 -24.15
CA VAL A 99 2.08 -0.63 -22.95
C VAL A 99 3.51 -0.97 -23.35
N THR A 100 4.51 -0.32 -22.75
CA THR A 100 5.94 -0.55 -23.03
C THR A 100 6.68 -1.00 -21.78
N VAL A 101 7.44 -2.10 -21.89
CA VAL A 101 8.32 -2.60 -20.83
C VAL A 101 9.55 -1.73 -20.70
N THR A 102 9.79 -1.21 -19.50
CA THR A 102 10.90 -0.28 -19.26
C THR A 102 12.26 -0.97 -19.21
N ALA A 103 12.32 -2.26 -18.83
CA ALA A 103 13.57 -3.00 -18.58
C ALA A 103 14.18 -3.73 -19.78
N TYR A 104 13.44 -3.82 -20.89
CA TYR A 104 13.78 -4.65 -22.05
C TYR A 104 13.68 -3.87 -23.34
N HIS A 105 14.21 -2.64 -23.32
CA HIS A 105 14.49 -1.79 -24.47
C HIS A 105 13.47 -1.93 -25.62
N ARG A 106 12.20 -1.60 -25.32
CA ARG A 106 11.06 -1.49 -26.27
C ARG A 106 10.34 -2.78 -26.67
N GLN A 107 10.31 -3.83 -25.83
CA GLN A 107 9.13 -4.71 -25.82
C GLN A 107 7.88 -3.87 -25.54
N HIS A 108 6.89 -3.91 -26.42
CA HIS A 108 5.63 -3.18 -26.28
C HIS A 108 4.46 -3.96 -26.90
N ALA A 109 3.25 -3.74 -26.41
CA ALA A 109 2.03 -4.38 -26.87
C ALA A 109 0.84 -3.42 -26.77
N HIS A 110 -0.14 -3.58 -27.64
CA HIS A 110 -1.39 -2.81 -27.56
C HIS A 110 -2.39 -3.48 -26.62
N ALA A 111 -3.28 -2.69 -26.02
CA ALA A 111 -4.44 -3.24 -25.32
C ALA A 111 -5.38 -4.01 -26.28
N ARG A 112 -5.82 -5.18 -25.81
CA ARG A 112 -6.97 -5.93 -26.33
C ARG A 112 -8.26 -5.50 -25.64
N LEU A 113 -8.21 -5.30 -24.33
CA LEU A 113 -9.36 -4.98 -23.47
C LEU A 113 -8.89 -4.25 -22.21
N VAL A 114 -9.78 -3.48 -21.59
CA VAL A 114 -9.56 -2.83 -20.29
C VAL A 114 -10.69 -3.24 -19.35
N TYR A 115 -10.34 -3.74 -18.18
CA TYR A 115 -11.26 -3.92 -17.06
C TYR A 115 -11.06 -2.80 -16.05
N VAL A 116 -12.01 -1.88 -15.98
CA VAL A 116 -12.12 -0.85 -14.94
C VAL A 116 -12.88 -1.44 -13.74
N HIS A 117 -12.50 -1.09 -12.51
CA HIS A 117 -13.27 -1.50 -11.32
C HIS A 117 -14.71 -0.95 -11.39
N PRO A 118 -15.76 -1.75 -11.11
CA PRO A 118 -17.14 -1.29 -11.24
C PRO A 118 -17.48 -0.12 -10.31
N ASP A 119 -16.84 -0.07 -9.14
CA ASP A 119 -17.01 0.99 -8.14
C ASP A 119 -16.02 2.18 -8.32
N PHE A 120 -15.32 2.28 -9.47
CA PHE A 120 -14.43 3.41 -9.74
C PHE A 120 -15.22 4.72 -9.87
N ASP A 121 -14.93 5.68 -9.01
CA ASP A 121 -15.49 7.04 -9.09
C ASP A 121 -14.42 8.05 -9.52
N SER A 122 -14.65 8.69 -10.67
CA SER A 122 -13.66 9.57 -11.32
C SER A 122 -13.39 10.91 -10.63
N TYR A 123 -14.14 11.24 -9.57
CA TYR A 123 -14.04 12.50 -8.82
C TYR A 123 -13.39 12.32 -7.45
N THR A 124 -13.85 11.33 -6.69
CA THR A 124 -13.31 10.94 -5.38
C THR A 124 -12.11 10.00 -5.47
N LEU A 125 -11.92 9.36 -6.64
CA LEU A 125 -10.87 8.38 -6.95
C LEU A 125 -10.86 7.19 -5.99
N THR A 126 -12.03 6.76 -5.52
CA THR A 126 -12.21 5.44 -4.89
C THR A 126 -12.12 4.36 -5.95
N SER A 127 -11.59 3.20 -5.58
CA SER A 127 -11.39 2.04 -6.46
C SER A 127 -10.70 2.40 -7.79
N ASP A 128 -9.71 3.29 -7.71
CA ASP A 128 -8.86 3.73 -8.82
C ASP A 128 -7.89 2.63 -9.29
N ILE A 129 -8.45 1.54 -9.82
CA ILE A 129 -7.72 0.36 -10.27
C ILE A 129 -8.28 -0.14 -11.60
N SER A 130 -7.37 -0.55 -12.49
CA SER A 130 -7.68 -1.15 -13.78
C SER A 130 -6.71 -2.25 -14.13
N ILE A 131 -7.21 -3.22 -14.89
CA ILE A 131 -6.41 -4.25 -15.53
C ILE A 131 -6.49 -4.02 -17.04
N VAL A 132 -5.36 -3.67 -17.65
CA VAL A 132 -5.22 -3.67 -19.11
C VAL A 132 -4.79 -5.06 -19.54
N VAL A 133 -5.57 -5.66 -20.43
CA VAL A 133 -5.28 -6.95 -21.04
C VAL A 133 -4.70 -6.71 -22.42
N LEU A 134 -3.55 -7.32 -22.70
CA LEU A 134 -2.75 -7.11 -23.90
C LEU A 134 -3.21 -8.00 -25.07
N ARG A 135 -2.89 -7.58 -26.30
CA ARG A 135 -3.03 -8.42 -27.51
C ARG A 135 -1.91 -9.45 -27.59
N GLU A 136 -0.67 -9.02 -27.37
CA GLU A 136 0.53 -9.86 -27.35
C GLU A 136 1.12 -9.96 -25.93
N PRO A 137 1.67 -11.12 -25.51
CA PRO A 137 2.30 -11.26 -24.20
C PRO A 137 3.66 -10.54 -24.12
N LEU A 138 3.85 -9.72 -23.09
CA LEU A 138 5.12 -9.08 -22.76
C LEU A 138 5.92 -10.00 -21.83
N ASN A 139 6.97 -10.61 -22.38
CA ASN A 139 7.72 -11.67 -21.71
C ASN A 139 8.92 -11.10 -20.95
N VAL A 140 8.82 -11.12 -19.62
CA VAL A 140 9.82 -10.57 -18.69
C VAL A 140 10.29 -11.62 -17.68
N THR A 141 11.47 -11.43 -17.08
CA THR A 141 12.11 -12.44 -16.21
C THR A 141 11.39 -12.73 -14.88
N ARG A 142 10.48 -11.85 -14.45
CA ARG A 142 9.50 -12.09 -13.38
C ARG A 142 8.36 -11.09 -13.47
N TYR A 143 7.19 -11.48 -13.00
CA TYR A 143 5.99 -10.64 -12.87
C TYR A 143 5.89 -10.04 -11.46
N ALA A 144 5.10 -8.98 -11.29
CA ALA A 144 4.87 -8.35 -10.00
C ALA A 144 4.10 -9.30 -9.07
N GLN A 145 4.59 -9.47 -7.84
CA GLN A 145 3.95 -10.33 -6.85
C GLN A 145 3.05 -9.51 -5.93
N LEU A 146 1.76 -9.88 -5.90
CA LEU A 146 0.73 -9.29 -5.05
C LEU A 146 0.64 -10.11 -3.75
N PRO A 147 0.96 -9.54 -2.58
CA PRO A 147 1.07 -10.26 -1.32
C PRO A 147 -0.23 -10.23 -0.50
N ASP A 148 -0.31 -11.09 0.51
CA ASP A 148 -1.29 -11.01 1.59
C ASP A 148 -0.85 -9.98 2.64
N ILE A 149 -1.71 -9.01 2.93
CA ILE A 149 -1.42 -7.87 3.82
C ILE A 149 -2.57 -7.64 4.81
N ILE A 150 -3.82 -7.83 4.36
CA ILE A 150 -5.05 -7.63 5.15
C ILE A 150 -5.52 -8.96 5.77
N SER A 151 -4.56 -9.80 6.21
CA SER A 151 -4.83 -11.10 6.83
C SER A 151 -5.31 -11.01 8.29
N ASP A 152 -4.95 -9.92 8.99
CA ASP A 152 -5.29 -9.68 10.39
C ASP A 152 -6.42 -8.64 10.52
N PRO A 153 -7.37 -8.80 11.47
CA PRO A 153 -8.35 -7.77 11.78
C PRO A 153 -7.68 -6.49 12.31
N ILE A 154 -7.56 -5.47 11.46
CA ILE A 154 -7.07 -4.15 11.86
C ILE A 154 -8.11 -3.48 12.76
N ASP A 155 -7.79 -3.38 14.06
CA ASP A 155 -8.54 -2.60 15.04
C ASP A 155 -8.67 -1.13 14.58
N ASP A 156 -9.91 -0.66 14.41
CA ASP A 156 -10.26 0.72 14.05
C ASP A 156 -9.62 1.75 15.02
N ASN A 157 -9.29 1.35 16.25
CA ASN A 157 -8.79 2.24 17.30
C ASN A 157 -7.33 2.68 17.07
N SER A 158 -6.41 1.73 16.83
CA SER A 158 -4.99 2.00 16.52
C SER A 158 -4.18 0.77 16.08
N THR A 159 -3.77 0.72 14.81
CA THR A 159 -2.40 0.30 14.43
C THR A 159 -1.95 1.12 13.22
N THR A 160 -1.14 2.15 13.46
CA THR A 160 -0.39 2.80 12.38
C THR A 160 0.83 1.95 12.04
N LYS A 161 0.71 1.10 11.02
CA LYS A 161 1.86 0.32 10.53
C LYS A 161 2.72 1.23 9.65
N ALA A 162 3.84 1.70 10.19
CA ALA A 162 4.89 2.32 9.39
C ALA A 162 5.58 1.25 8.53
N LEU A 163 5.81 1.55 7.27
CA LEU A 163 6.50 0.67 6.33
C LEU A 163 7.53 1.47 5.52
N ASP A 164 8.74 0.92 5.41
CA ASP A 164 9.77 1.41 4.50
C ASP A 164 9.52 0.81 3.11
N CYS A 165 9.14 1.67 2.17
CA CYS A 165 8.74 1.29 0.83
C CYS A 165 9.43 2.17 -0.22
N VAL A 166 9.27 1.83 -1.49
CA VAL A 166 9.80 2.59 -2.62
C VAL A 166 8.77 2.64 -3.74
N VAL A 167 8.53 3.83 -4.31
CA VAL A 167 7.92 3.93 -5.63
C VAL A 167 9.02 3.82 -6.66
N VAL A 168 8.87 2.88 -7.59
CA VAL A 168 9.82 2.67 -8.68
C VAL A 168 9.13 3.06 -9.97
N ALA A 169 9.67 4.06 -10.66
CA ALA A 169 9.07 4.65 -11.85
C ALA A 169 10.10 4.87 -12.95
N SER A 170 9.64 4.78 -14.20
CA SER A 170 10.44 4.99 -15.40
C SER A 170 9.51 5.31 -16.58
N ARG A 171 9.90 6.29 -17.42
CA ARG A 171 9.13 6.80 -18.56
C ARG A 171 10.01 6.87 -19.82
N TRP A 172 9.41 7.16 -20.97
CA TRP A 172 10.09 7.26 -22.26
C TRP A 172 11.39 8.10 -22.18
N MET A 173 12.53 7.49 -22.54
CA MET A 173 13.90 8.07 -22.49
C MET A 173 14.42 8.56 -21.12
N THR A 174 13.67 8.41 -20.03
CA THR A 174 14.18 8.71 -18.67
C THR A 174 14.82 7.46 -18.06
N PRO A 175 15.98 7.55 -17.38
CA PRO A 175 16.47 6.48 -16.53
C PRO A 175 15.47 6.16 -15.41
N TYR A 176 15.52 4.92 -14.94
CA TYR A 176 14.83 4.50 -13.73
C TYR A 176 15.13 5.41 -12.56
N TYR A 177 14.11 5.71 -11.77
CA TYR A 177 14.31 6.39 -10.50
C TYR A 177 13.46 5.77 -9.39
N TYR A 178 14.03 5.86 -8.21
CA TYR A 178 13.52 5.26 -6.99
C TYR A 178 13.19 6.40 -6.02
N ILE A 179 11.97 6.41 -5.50
CA ILE A 179 11.50 7.39 -4.51
C ILE A 179 11.23 6.63 -3.22
N PRO A 180 12.17 6.65 -2.24
CA PRO A 180 11.94 6.06 -0.93
C PRO A 180 10.75 6.75 -0.25
N VAL A 181 9.74 5.97 0.08
CA VAL A 181 8.50 6.44 0.68
C VAL A 181 8.25 5.74 2.01
N ASN A 182 8.32 6.51 3.09
CA ASN A 182 7.80 6.10 4.38
C ASN A 182 6.27 6.20 4.28
N VAL A 183 5.57 5.09 4.49
CA VAL A 183 4.11 5.02 4.37
C VAL A 183 3.47 4.52 5.66
N MET A 184 2.20 4.89 5.84
CA MET A 184 1.37 4.58 7.00
C MET A 184 0.04 3.97 6.53
N TYR A 185 -0.50 3.02 7.29
CA TYR A 185 -1.83 2.44 7.08
C TYR A 185 -2.70 2.57 8.34
N GLY A 186 -4.02 2.57 8.19
CA GLY A 186 -5.00 2.71 9.28
C GLY A 186 -5.81 4.00 9.23
N LEU A 187 -6.92 4.06 10.00
CA LEU A 187 -7.90 5.16 10.03
C LEU A 187 -7.30 6.58 10.17
N LYS A 188 -6.15 6.71 10.83
CA LYS A 188 -5.47 8.00 11.11
C LYS A 188 -4.16 8.18 10.31
N ALA A 189 -3.89 7.34 9.31
CA ALA A 189 -2.66 7.38 8.52
C ALA A 189 -2.60 8.56 7.54
N CYS A 190 -3.74 8.94 6.98
CA CYS A 190 -3.87 10.05 6.05
C CYS A 190 -4.15 11.36 6.79
N ARG A 191 -3.46 12.46 6.45
CA ARG A 191 -3.79 13.79 6.96
C ARG A 191 -5.15 14.27 6.46
N GLU A 192 -5.82 15.11 7.24
CA GLU A 192 -7.11 15.68 6.85
C GLU A 192 -7.00 16.58 5.61
N SER A 193 -7.95 16.46 4.69
CA SER A 193 -8.10 17.31 3.49
C SER A 193 -8.71 18.66 3.85
N PHE A 194 -8.29 19.74 3.17
CA PHE A 194 -9.00 21.03 3.27
C PHE A 194 -10.40 20.98 2.63
N ASP A 195 -10.58 20.11 1.64
CA ASP A 195 -11.87 19.86 0.99
C ASP A 195 -12.72 18.88 1.80
N SER A 196 -13.97 19.25 2.08
CA SER A 196 -14.91 18.48 2.94
C SER A 196 -15.44 17.20 2.31
N GLU A 197 -15.51 17.13 0.98
CA GLU A 197 -15.99 15.96 0.25
C GLU A 197 -14.88 14.93 0.14
N ILE A 198 -13.68 15.37 -0.26
CA ILE A 198 -12.45 14.55 -0.21
C ILE A 198 -12.19 14.06 1.22
N GLN A 199 -12.38 14.91 2.24
CA GLN A 199 -12.26 14.49 3.65
C GLN A 199 -13.26 13.36 3.99
N THR A 200 -14.50 13.47 3.53
CA THR A 200 -15.54 12.46 3.76
C THR A 200 -15.16 11.14 3.08
N THR A 201 -14.63 11.20 1.85
CA THR A 201 -14.09 10.03 1.14
C THR A 201 -12.91 9.41 1.88
N VAL A 202 -11.93 10.19 2.30
CA VAL A 202 -10.73 9.72 3.03
C VAL A 202 -11.12 8.99 4.32
N SER A 203 -12.05 9.56 5.10
CA SER A 203 -12.54 8.93 6.34
C SER A 203 -13.34 7.64 6.10
N LYS A 204 -14.03 7.49 4.95
CA LYS A 204 -14.77 6.27 4.59
C LYS A 204 -13.87 5.18 4.00
N THR A 205 -12.91 5.55 3.16
CA THR A 205 -12.10 4.64 2.32
C THR A 205 -10.70 4.39 2.87
N TRP A 206 -10.45 4.62 4.16
CA TRP A 206 -9.12 4.40 4.74
C TRP A 206 -8.62 2.96 4.60
N ARG A 207 -9.52 1.97 4.56
CA ARG A 207 -9.21 0.53 4.37
C ARG A 207 -8.69 0.20 2.96
N GLU A 208 -8.99 1.03 1.98
CA GLU A 208 -8.62 0.86 0.56
C GLU A 208 -7.25 1.48 0.23
N PHE A 209 -6.70 2.35 1.10
CA PHE A 209 -5.50 3.14 0.81
C PHE A 209 -4.45 3.15 1.91
N ILE A 210 -3.19 3.00 1.49
CA ILE A 210 -1.99 3.37 2.25
C ILE A 210 -1.69 4.85 1.99
N CYS A 211 -1.28 5.61 3.00
CA CYS A 211 -0.92 7.03 2.86
C CYS A 211 0.59 7.23 3.06
N GLY A 212 1.23 7.90 2.11
CA GLY A 212 2.64 8.30 2.25
C GLY A 212 2.79 9.46 3.22
N MET A 213 3.98 9.67 3.78
CA MET A 213 4.31 10.96 4.40
C MET A 213 4.08 12.11 3.38
N PRO A 214 3.52 13.27 3.77
CA PRO A 214 3.30 14.36 2.83
C PRO A 214 4.58 14.98 2.24
N ASN A 215 4.41 15.61 1.08
CA ASN A 215 5.47 16.23 0.26
C ASN A 215 6.49 15.24 -0.33
N GLN A 216 6.11 13.96 -0.40
CA GLN A 216 6.81 12.98 -1.25
C GLN A 216 6.74 13.43 -2.72
N GLY A 217 7.88 13.36 -3.41
CA GLY A 217 8.11 13.99 -4.73
C GLY A 217 7.47 13.29 -5.92
N LEU A 218 6.23 12.81 -5.75
CA LEU A 218 5.48 11.94 -6.66
C LEU A 218 4.65 12.74 -7.66
N ARG A 219 5.33 13.56 -8.46
CA ARG A 219 4.71 14.43 -9.47
C ARG A 219 4.89 13.79 -10.84
N ASN A 220 3.78 13.28 -11.38
CA ASN A 220 3.59 12.50 -12.61
C ASN A 220 3.63 10.96 -12.43
N ASP A 221 3.98 10.47 -11.24
CA ASP A 221 4.19 9.04 -10.94
C ASP A 221 2.90 8.22 -10.76
N THR A 222 1.76 8.66 -11.31
CA THR A 222 0.47 7.96 -11.21
C THR A 222 0.53 6.62 -11.96
N GLY A 223 -0.02 5.57 -11.35
CA GLY A 223 0.03 4.19 -11.85
C GLY A 223 1.30 3.42 -11.47
N ASP A 224 2.39 4.09 -11.10
CA ASP A 224 3.61 3.42 -10.66
C ASP A 224 3.41 2.67 -9.33
N PRO A 225 4.04 1.49 -9.13
CA PRO A 225 3.79 0.64 -7.98
C PRO A 225 4.45 1.15 -6.70
N LEU A 226 3.74 1.01 -5.58
CA LEU A 226 4.32 1.03 -4.24
C LEU A 226 4.90 -0.35 -3.94
N ILE A 227 6.23 -0.47 -3.95
CA ILE A 227 6.95 -1.70 -3.58
C ILE A 227 7.38 -1.66 -2.12
N CYS A 228 7.11 -2.73 -1.38
CA CYS A 228 7.55 -2.93 -0.01
C CYS A 228 8.05 -4.38 0.13
N ASN A 229 9.24 -4.60 0.70
CA ASN A 229 9.86 -5.94 0.83
C ASN A 229 9.96 -6.75 -0.49
N GLY A 230 10.02 -6.08 -1.64
CA GLY A 230 10.05 -6.70 -2.97
C GLY A 230 8.69 -7.06 -3.59
N PHE A 231 7.60 -6.92 -2.82
CA PHE A 231 6.22 -7.13 -3.27
C PHE A 231 5.52 -5.80 -3.59
N GLN A 232 4.54 -5.82 -4.48
CA GLN A 232 3.70 -4.65 -4.74
C GLN A 232 2.59 -4.57 -3.68
N TYR A 233 2.68 -3.60 -2.77
CA TYR A 233 1.62 -3.34 -1.76
C TYR A 233 0.53 -2.43 -2.30
N GLY A 234 0.83 -1.59 -3.30
CA GLY A 234 -0.14 -0.65 -3.84
C GLY A 234 0.20 -0.06 -5.20
N ILE A 235 -0.65 0.86 -5.64
CA ILE A 235 -0.55 1.63 -6.88
C ILE A 235 -0.62 3.12 -6.49
N ASN A 236 0.28 3.96 -6.99
CA ASN A 236 0.21 5.40 -6.76
C ASN A 236 -1.00 5.98 -7.50
N SER A 237 -2.04 6.37 -6.77
CA SER A 237 -3.30 6.86 -7.34
C SER A 237 -3.26 8.38 -7.47
N HIS A 238 -3.38 9.09 -6.34
CA HIS A 238 -3.55 10.53 -6.32
C HIS A 238 -2.98 11.19 -5.07
N ALA A 239 -2.92 12.53 -5.10
CA ALA A 239 -2.57 13.35 -3.94
C ALA A 239 -3.56 14.51 -3.78
N TYR A 240 -3.86 14.89 -2.54
CA TYR A 240 -4.74 16.01 -2.21
C TYR A 240 -4.10 16.98 -1.23
N ARG A 241 -4.64 18.21 -1.15
CA ARG A 241 -4.16 19.28 -0.26
C ARG A 241 -4.65 19.07 1.15
N THR A 242 -3.75 19.07 2.13
CA THR A 242 -4.12 18.88 3.53
C THR A 242 -4.58 20.18 4.19
N LYS A 243 -5.12 20.09 5.41
CA LYS A 243 -5.40 21.25 6.27
C LYS A 243 -4.15 21.88 6.91
N MET A 244 -2.99 21.23 6.83
CA MET A 244 -1.76 21.81 7.38
C MET A 244 -1.31 22.97 6.49
N GLN A 245 -1.03 24.12 7.09
CA GLN A 245 -0.47 25.24 6.36
C GLN A 245 0.87 24.86 5.74
N ALA A 246 1.13 25.40 4.55
CA ALA A 246 2.46 25.43 3.97
C ALA A 246 3.45 25.98 5.01
N SER A 247 4.63 25.37 5.10
CA SER A 247 5.77 25.98 5.78
C SER A 247 6.05 27.38 5.20
N GLU A 248 6.80 28.22 5.92
CA GLU A 248 7.09 29.63 5.55
C GLU A 248 7.69 29.80 4.13
N THR A 249 8.20 28.71 3.54
CA THR A 249 8.62 28.54 2.14
C THR A 249 7.50 28.54 1.10
N GLY A 250 6.21 28.56 1.47
CA GLY A 250 5.07 28.58 0.55
C GLY A 250 4.75 27.26 -0.15
N SER A 251 5.38 26.15 0.26
CA SER A 251 5.21 24.81 -0.33
C SER A 251 3.88 24.15 0.10
N ILE A 252 3.03 23.82 -0.87
CA ILE A 252 1.72 23.18 -0.67
C ILE A 252 1.89 21.77 -0.06
N ASP A 253 1.33 21.53 1.13
CA ASP A 253 1.33 20.21 1.77
C ASP A 253 0.39 19.24 1.03
N LEU A 254 0.98 18.22 0.38
CA LEU A 254 0.25 17.21 -0.39
C LEU A 254 0.33 15.83 0.27
N GLN A 255 -0.84 15.27 0.59
CA GLN A 255 -1.01 13.91 1.07
C GLN A 255 -1.20 12.97 -0.11
N VAL A 256 -0.24 12.06 -0.34
CA VAL A 256 -0.32 11.02 -1.39
C VAL A 256 -1.08 9.80 -0.85
N ARG A 257 -1.92 9.19 -1.69
CA ARG A 257 -2.59 7.90 -1.43
C ARG A 257 -2.13 6.83 -2.44
N PHE A 258 -1.79 5.67 -1.92
CA PHE A 258 -1.54 4.45 -2.69
C PHE A 258 -2.72 3.51 -2.49
N LEU A 259 -3.40 3.12 -3.56
CA LEU A 259 -4.49 2.14 -3.51
C LEU A 259 -3.91 0.75 -3.23
N ILE A 260 -4.47 0.02 -2.27
CA ILE A 260 -3.93 -1.27 -1.79
C ILE A 260 -4.37 -2.39 -2.73
N VAL A 261 -3.42 -3.07 -3.38
CA VAL A 261 -3.75 -4.16 -4.33
C VAL A 261 -4.50 -5.32 -3.66
N ASP A 262 -4.17 -5.59 -2.39
CA ASP A 262 -4.75 -6.68 -1.60
C ASP A 262 -6.22 -6.44 -1.23
N TYR A 263 -6.63 -5.18 -1.08
CA TYR A 263 -8.04 -4.81 -0.87
C TYR A 263 -8.92 -5.16 -2.09
N HIS A 264 -8.34 -5.12 -3.30
CA HIS A 264 -9.01 -5.50 -4.56
C HIS A 264 -8.68 -6.93 -5.02
N ARG A 265 -8.06 -7.76 -4.17
CA ARG A 265 -7.58 -9.11 -4.51
C ARG A 265 -8.60 -9.96 -5.28
N GLU A 266 -9.83 -10.05 -4.77
CA GLU A 266 -10.86 -10.90 -5.37
C GLU A 266 -11.26 -10.41 -6.76
N TRP A 267 -11.34 -9.08 -6.95
CA TRP A 267 -11.60 -8.48 -8.26
C TRP A 267 -10.43 -8.73 -9.23
N ILE A 268 -9.17 -8.53 -8.79
CA ILE A 268 -7.97 -8.75 -9.62
C ILE A 268 -7.93 -10.19 -10.14
N TYR A 269 -8.02 -11.18 -9.25
CA TYR A 269 -8.00 -12.59 -9.66
C TYR A 269 -9.28 -13.01 -10.38
N GLY A 270 -10.43 -12.40 -10.07
CA GLY A 270 -11.68 -12.61 -10.80
C GLY A 270 -11.60 -12.19 -12.27
N VAL A 271 -10.98 -11.04 -12.56
CA VAL A 271 -10.71 -10.56 -13.93
C VAL A 271 -9.76 -11.51 -14.67
N ILE A 272 -8.61 -11.85 -14.07
CA ILE A 272 -7.63 -12.76 -14.69
C ILE A 272 -8.26 -14.13 -14.99
N ALA A 273 -9.03 -14.67 -14.04
CA ALA A 273 -9.73 -15.93 -14.22
C ALA A 273 -10.89 -15.84 -15.22
N ALA A 274 -11.44 -14.66 -15.51
CA ALA A 274 -12.44 -14.46 -16.54
C ALA A 274 -11.80 -14.40 -17.94
N ASP A 275 -10.75 -13.61 -18.13
CA ASP A 275 -10.08 -13.45 -19.42
C ASP A 275 -9.43 -14.76 -19.90
N ASN A 276 -8.71 -15.46 -19.02
CA ASN A 276 -8.13 -16.78 -19.33
C ASN A 276 -9.19 -17.80 -19.77
N ARG A 277 -10.43 -17.69 -19.29
CA ARG A 277 -11.54 -18.57 -19.73
C ARG A 277 -12.08 -18.22 -21.11
N ILE A 278 -11.94 -16.97 -21.57
CA ILE A 278 -12.31 -16.59 -22.94
C ILE A 278 -11.33 -17.26 -23.91
N ASP A 279 -10.03 -17.12 -23.66
CA ASP A 279 -8.96 -17.68 -24.50
C ASP A 279 -9.04 -19.22 -24.61
N THR A 280 -9.28 -19.94 -23.49
CA THR A 280 -9.39 -21.41 -23.52
C THR A 280 -10.62 -21.96 -24.23
N ASN A 281 -11.67 -21.15 -24.47
CA ASN A 281 -12.91 -21.61 -25.10
C ASN A 281 -12.94 -21.34 -26.62
N ASP A 282 -12.09 -20.45 -27.14
CA ASP A 282 -11.98 -20.14 -28.58
C ASP A 282 -10.74 -20.82 -29.19
N GLY A 283 -10.75 -22.16 -29.17
CA GLY A 283 -9.63 -23.03 -29.58
C GLY A 283 -9.32 -23.05 -31.08
N SER A 284 -9.37 -21.90 -31.76
CA SER A 284 -9.09 -21.72 -33.18
C SER A 284 -8.34 -20.40 -33.42
N PRO A 285 -7.12 -20.42 -34.01
CA PRO A 285 -6.48 -19.17 -34.39
C PRO A 285 -7.30 -18.48 -35.49
N TYR A 286 -7.72 -17.24 -35.24
CA TYR A 286 -8.49 -16.36 -36.12
C TYR A 286 -9.98 -16.73 -36.34
N ALA A 287 -10.81 -16.64 -35.29
CA ALA A 287 -12.25 -16.89 -35.38
C ALA A 287 -13.17 -15.82 -34.73
N PHE A 288 -12.86 -14.51 -34.86
CA PHE A 288 -13.72 -13.41 -34.37
C PHE A 288 -15.23 -13.64 -34.61
N PRO A 289 -16.04 -13.92 -33.57
CA PRO A 289 -17.49 -13.95 -33.72
C PRO A 289 -17.99 -12.50 -33.72
N ARG A 290 -18.63 -12.06 -34.80
CA ARG A 290 -19.39 -10.80 -34.81
C ARG A 290 -20.65 -10.94 -33.95
N LEU A 291 -20.50 -10.86 -32.63
CA LEU A 291 -21.60 -10.84 -31.67
C LEU A 291 -22.39 -9.54 -31.83
N SER A 292 -23.52 -9.62 -32.52
CA SER A 292 -24.41 -8.52 -32.82
C SER A 292 -25.02 -7.93 -31.55
N ILE A 293 -25.01 -6.59 -31.46
CA ILE A 293 -25.57 -5.83 -30.34
C ILE A 293 -27.11 -5.87 -30.44
N SER A 294 -27.74 -6.97 -30.00
CA SER A 294 -29.18 -7.21 -30.24
C SER A 294 -29.95 -7.95 -29.14
N LEU A 295 -29.35 -8.27 -27.99
CA LEU A 295 -30.05 -8.99 -26.90
C LEU A 295 -30.16 -8.27 -25.55
N VAL A 296 -29.42 -7.17 -25.31
CA VAL A 296 -29.51 -6.42 -24.04
C VAL A 296 -30.72 -5.45 -24.01
N LEU A 297 -31.02 -4.82 -25.15
CA LEU A 297 -32.15 -3.88 -25.29
C LEU A 297 -33.55 -4.46 -24.99
N PRO A 298 -33.96 -5.66 -25.51
CA PRO A 298 -35.31 -6.17 -25.26
C PRO A 298 -35.55 -6.55 -23.79
N LEU A 299 -34.52 -6.99 -23.06
CA LEU A 299 -34.64 -7.33 -21.64
C LEU A 299 -34.97 -6.09 -20.78
N LEU A 300 -34.32 -4.95 -21.04
CA LEU A 300 -34.62 -3.69 -20.35
C LEU A 300 -36.06 -3.22 -20.59
N THR A 301 -36.60 -3.39 -21.81
CA THR A 301 -38.00 -3.03 -22.10
C THR A 301 -39.02 -3.92 -21.37
N ILE A 302 -38.73 -5.21 -21.19
CA ILE A 302 -39.61 -6.14 -20.46
C ILE A 302 -39.64 -5.80 -18.96
N VAL A 303 -38.48 -5.49 -18.36
CA VAL A 303 -38.39 -5.06 -16.95
C VAL A 303 -39.17 -3.75 -16.73
N PHE A 304 -39.04 -2.77 -17.63
CA PHE A 304 -39.82 -1.52 -17.53
C PHE A 304 -41.33 -1.74 -17.64
N GLN A 305 -41.80 -2.63 -18.53
CA GLN A 305 -43.22 -2.94 -18.64
C GLN A 305 -43.75 -3.65 -17.39
N LEU A 306 -43.03 -4.62 -16.83
CA LEU A 306 -43.43 -5.31 -15.59
C LEU A 306 -43.48 -4.37 -14.38
N LEU A 307 -42.52 -3.46 -14.23
CA LEU A 307 -42.53 -2.45 -13.17
C LEU A 307 -43.67 -1.42 -13.34
N SER A 308 -44.13 -1.17 -14.57
CA SER A 308 -45.26 -0.27 -14.82
C SER A 308 -46.64 -0.83 -14.44
N GLN A 309 -46.74 -2.14 -14.16
CA GLN A 309 -47.99 -2.83 -13.77
C GLN A 309 -48.09 -3.08 -12.26
N LEU A 310 -47.16 -2.56 -11.46
CA LEU A 310 -47.06 -2.76 -10.01
C LEU A 310 -47.15 -1.43 -9.22
N ARG A 311 -47.92 -0.47 -9.72
CA ARG A 311 -48.10 0.86 -9.12
C ARG A 311 -49.51 1.41 -9.32
#